data_AF-A0A4P6B6S1-F1
#
_entry.id   AF-A0A4P6B6S1-F1
#
_cell.length_a   1.000
_cell.length_b   1.000
_cell.length_c   1.000
_cell.angle_alpha   90.00
_cell.angle_beta   90.00
_cell.angle_gamma   90.00
#
_symmetry.space_group_name_H-M   'P 1'
#
loop_
_entity.id
_entity.type
_entity.pdbx_description
1 polymer ?
#
loop_
_entity_poly.entity_id
_entity_poly.type
_entity_poly.pdbx_seq_one_letter_code
_entity_poly.pdbx_strand_id
1 'polypeptide(L)' 'MLQVKFSYFARPRRGRCNCCDRQQTLEGKILLLEDTALIGDLILCGECVAAWGELLGQGREKVVQEWNFSEEKEGA' A
#
# COMPACT_ATOMS: atom_id res chain seq x y z
N MET A 1 4.88 -1.33 -13.44
CA MET A 1 4.24 -0.40 -12.49
C MET A 1 3.77 -1.17 -11.25
N LEU A 2 4.19 -0.74 -10.06
CA LEU A 2 3.79 -1.38 -8.82
C LEU A 2 2.33 -1.06 -8.48
N GLN A 3 1.52 -2.07 -8.21
CA GLN A 3 0.13 -1.94 -7.78
C GLN A 3 -0.08 -2.70 -6.48
N VAL A 4 -0.88 -2.11 -5.58
CA VAL A 4 -1.27 -2.73 -4.32
C VAL A 4 -2.76 -3.00 -4.33
N LYS A 5 -3.18 -4.24 -4.09
CA LYS A 5 -4.59 -4.63 -4.01
C LYS A 5 -4.93 -5.23 -2.66
N PHE A 6 -6.08 -4.86 -2.13
CA PHE A 6 -6.62 -5.39 -0.87
C PHE A 6 -7.67 -6.47 -1.15
N SER A 7 -7.63 -7.54 -0.37
CA SER A 7 -8.63 -8.62 -0.39
C SER A 7 -8.90 -9.08 1.05
N TYR A 8 -10.13 -9.49 1.33
CA TYR A 8 -10.55 -9.94 2.66
C TYR A 8 -10.86 -11.43 2.65
N PHE A 9 -10.50 -12.14 3.73
CA PHE A 9 -10.83 -13.55 3.85
C PHE A 9 -12.33 -13.72 4.11
N ALA A 10 -12.98 -14.57 3.33
CA ALA A 10 -14.40 -14.89 3.53
C ALA A 10 -14.67 -15.62 4.86
N ARG A 11 -13.64 -16.23 5.46
CA ARG A 11 -13.74 -16.92 6.75
C ARG A 11 -12.58 -16.51 7.66
N PRO A 12 -12.84 -16.22 8.94
CA PRO A 12 -11.78 -15.94 9.91
C PRO A 12 -10.82 -17.14 10.03
N ARG A 13 -9.52 -16.85 10.09
CA ARG A 13 -8.49 -17.86 10.36
C ARG A 13 -7.50 -17.35 11.40
N ARG A 14 -6.98 -18.23 12.25
CA ARG A 14 -5.90 -17.87 13.18
C ARG A 14 -4.54 -18.07 12.53
N GLY A 15 -3.61 -17.16 12.80
CA GLY A 15 -2.20 -17.32 12.44
C GLY A 15 -1.37 -16.10 12.85
N ARG A 16 -0.11 -16.09 12.41
CA ARG A 16 0.80 -14.97 12.64
C ARG A 16 0.56 -13.88 11.59
N CYS A 17 0.29 -12.66 12.05
CA CYS A 17 0.19 -11.49 11.17
C CYS A 17 1.57 -11.13 10.60
N ASN A 18 1.69 -10.88 9.29
CA ASN A 18 2.98 -10.51 8.68
C ASN A 18 3.45 -9.09 9.04
N CYS A 19 2.58 -8.22 9.56
CA CYS A 19 2.95 -6.85 9.91
C CYS A 19 3.35 -6.70 11.39
N CYS A 20 2.54 -7.23 12.32
CA CYS A 20 2.78 -7.05 13.75
C CYS A 20 3.31 -8.30 14.46
N ASP A 21 3.49 -9.40 13.73
CA ASP A 21 4.00 -10.69 14.23
C ASP A 21 3.21 -11.36 15.37
N ARG A 22 2.06 -10.81 15.74
CA ARG A 22 1.16 -11.39 16.75
C ARG A 22 0.39 -12.58 16.19
N GLN A 23 0.15 -13.57 17.06
CA GLN A 23 -0.72 -14.72 16.78
C GLN A 23 -2.19 -14.34 17.05
N GLN A 24 -2.98 -14.14 16.00
CA GLN A 24 -4.36 -13.65 16.12
C GLN A 24 -5.23 -14.01 14.92
N THR A 25 -6.45 -13.48 14.86
CA THR A 25 -7.33 -13.62 13.70
C THR A 25 -6.80 -12.79 12.53
N LEU A 26 -6.65 -13.43 11.38
CA LEU A 26 -6.24 -12.83 10.12
C LEU A 26 -7.48 -12.58 9.28
N GLU A 27 -7.61 -11.35 8.77
CA GLU A 27 -8.84 -10.85 8.17
C GLU A 27 -8.64 -10.41 6.72
N GLY A 28 -7.41 -10.03 6.34
CA GLY A 28 -7.14 -9.58 4.99
C GLY A 28 -5.77 -9.93 4.45
N LYS A 29 -5.64 -9.69 3.15
CA LYS A 29 -4.49 -9.95 2.33
C LYS A 29 -4.19 -8.71 1.49
N ILE A 30 -2.92 -8.29 1.49
CA ILE A 30 -2.41 -7.30 0.55
C ILE A 30 -1.66 -8.05 -0.54
N LEU A 31 -1.98 -7.75 -1.80
CA LEU A 31 -1.34 -8.31 -2.98
C LEU A 31 -0.45 -7.23 -3.60
N LEU A 32 0.83 -7.57 -3.80
CA LEU A 32 1.81 -6.73 -4.48
C LEU A 32 1.94 -7.23 -5.92
N LEU A 33 1.58 -6.38 -6.88
CA LEU A 33 1.69 -6.70 -8.30
C LEU A 33 2.71 -5.78 -8.97
N GLU A 34 3.57 -6.34 -9.80
CA GLU A 34 4.36 -5.59 -10.77
C GLU A 34 3.78 -5.84 -12.15
N ASP A 35 3.19 -4.79 -12.73
CA ASP A 35 2.34 -4.88 -13.93
C ASP A 35 1.15 -5.84 -13.71
N THR A 36 1.25 -7.06 -14.22
CA THR A 36 0.24 -8.13 -14.06
C THR A 36 0.76 -9.31 -13.23
N ALA A 37 2.05 -9.32 -12.89
CA ALA A 37 2.66 -10.40 -12.14
C ALA A 37 2.45 -10.21 -10.64
N LEU A 38 1.95 -11.23 -9.94
CA LEU A 38 1.93 -11.26 -8.48
C LEU A 38 3.35 -11.53 -7.97
N ILE A 39 3.97 -10.53 -7.35
CA ILE A 39 5.34 -10.63 -6.83
C ILE A 39 5.39 -10.95 -5.34
N GLY A 40 4.28 -10.77 -4.62
CA GLY A 40 4.19 -11.14 -3.22
C GLY A 40 2.86 -10.82 -2.57
N ASP A 41 2.72 -11.31 -1.34
CA ASP A 41 1.54 -11.07 -0.53
C ASP A 41 1.85 -10.95 0.96
N LEU A 42 1.02 -10.15 1.63
CA LEU A 42 1.01 -10.03 3.08
C LEU A 42 -0.34 -10.49 3.61
N ILE A 43 -0.31 -11.34 4.64
CA ILE A 43 -1.47 -11.80 5.38
C ILE A 43 -1.52 -11.07 6.71
N LEU A 44 -2.62 -10.38 6.97
CA LEU A 44 -2.71 -9.39 8.04
C LEU A 44 -3.94 -9.61 8.93
N CYS A 45 -3.83 -9.19 10.19
CA CYS A 45 -4.98 -9.00 11.07
C CYS A 45 -5.78 -7.76 10.67
N GLY A 46 -7.02 -7.65 11.17
CA GLY A 46 -7.92 -6.52 10.86
C GLY A 46 -7.28 -5.15 11.12
N GLU A 47 -6.66 -4.97 12.28
CA GLU A 47 -5.97 -3.72 12.66
C GLU A 47 -4.88 -3.32 11.65
N CYS A 48 -4.04 -4.27 11.23
CA CYS A 48 -2.96 -3.99 10.28
C CYS A 48 -3.50 -3.73 8.87
N VAL A 49 -4.54 -4.45 8.42
CA VAL A 49 -5.16 -4.17 7.11
C VAL A 49 -5.72 -2.75 7.06
N ALA A 50 -6.42 -2.34 8.11
CA ALA A 50 -6.99 -0.99 8.23
C ALA A 50 -5.88 0.08 8.18
N ALA A 51 -4.81 -0.09 8.98
CA ALA A 51 -3.68 0.84 8.99
C ALA A 51 -3.02 0.98 7.60
N TRP A 52 -2.81 -0.13 6.90
CA TRP A 52 -2.28 -0.08 5.52
C TRP A 52 -3.25 0.58 4.53
N GLY A 53 -4.54 0.35 4.68
CA GLY A 53 -5.58 1.00 3.87
C GLY A 53 -5.56 2.52 4.03
N GLU A 54 -5.36 3.03 5.24
CA GLU A 54 -5.22 4.46 5.51
C GLU A 54 -3.93 5.03 4.91
N LEU A 55 -2.79 4.37 5.16
CA LEU A 55 -1.47 4.81 4.65
C LEU A 55 -1.43 4.87 3.12
N LEU A 56 -1.99 3.86 2.44
CA LEU A 56 -1.98 3.77 0.98
C LEU A 56 -3.13 4.55 0.33
N GLY A 57 -4.25 4.73 1.03
CA GLY A 57 -5.38 5.53 0.57
C GLY A 57 -5.12 7.05 0.64
N GLN A 58 -4.27 7.49 1.57
CA GLN A 58 -3.88 8.89 1.75
C GLN A 58 -2.48 9.23 1.20
N GLY A 59 -1.70 8.21 0.81
CA GLY A 59 -0.37 8.35 0.19
C GLY A 59 -0.38 8.85 -1.26
N ARG A 60 -1.37 9.65 -1.66
CA ARG A 60 -1.16 10.58 -2.78
C ARG A 60 -0.31 11.70 -2.21
N GLU A 61 0.97 11.72 -2.52
CA GLU A 61 1.80 12.90 -2.30
C GLU A 61 1.01 14.13 -2.75
N LYS A 62 0.60 14.95 -1.79
CA LYS A 62 0.05 16.26 -2.09
C LYS A 62 1.26 17.09 -2.48
N VAL A 63 1.47 17.26 -3.78
CA VAL A 63 2.42 18.26 -4.28
C VAL A 63 1.91 19.61 -3.79
N VAL A 64 2.47 20.08 -2.68
CA VAL A 64 2.09 21.38 -2.07
C VAL A 64 2.57 22.51 -2.96
N GLN A 65 3.68 22.29 -3.67
CA GLN A 65 4.25 23.25 -4.61
C GLN A 65 5.12 22.52 -5.64
N GLU A 66 4.89 22.83 -6.92
CA GLU A 66 5.70 22.37 -8.05
C GLU A 66 6.50 23.56 -8.58
N TRP A 67 7.82 23.38 -8.74
CA TRP A 67 8.70 24.42 -9.26
C TRP A 67 9.19 24.00 -10.65
N ASN A 68 8.76 24.74 -11.67
CA ASN A 68 9.23 24.58 -13.03
C ASN A 68 10.30 25.65 -13.32
N PHE A 69 11.57 25.23 -13.36
CA PHE A 69 12.72 26.11 -13.62
C PHE A 69 13.05 26.26 -15.12
N SER A 70 12.11 25.95 -16.02
CA SER A 70 12.37 25.82 -17.45
C SER A 70 12.25 27.11 -18.28
N GLU A 71 12.32 28.29 -17.67
CA GLU A 71 12.38 29.56 -18.42
C GLU A 71 13.59 30.40 -18.00
N GLU A 72 14.79 29.90 -18.28
CA GLU A 72 15.99 30.73 -18.48
C GLU A 72 16.33 30.82 -19.97
N LYS A 73 15.59 31.67 -20.67
CA LYS A 73 16.03 32.44 -21.86
C LYS A 73 15.22 33.75 -21.79
N GLU A 74 15.80 34.94 -21.83
CA GLU A 74 16.90 35.39 -22.66
C GLU A 74 17.72 36.43 -21.91
N GLY A 75 19.04 36.24 -21.89
CA GLY A 75 19.95 37.37 -21.82
C GLY A 75 20.01 38.03 -23.19
N ALA A 76 19.71 39.32 -23.24
CA ALA A 76 20.27 40.31 -24.17
C ALA A 76 19.99 41.71 -23.62
#